data_AF-A0A0D2G1C8-F1
#
_entry.id   AF-A0A0D2G1C8-F1
#
_cell.length_a   1.000
_cell.length_b   1.000
_cell.length_c   1.000
_cell.angle_alpha   90.00
_cell.angle_beta   90.00
_cell.angle_gamma   90.00
#
_symmetry.space_group_name_H-M   'P 1'
#
loop_
_entity.id
_entity.type
_entity.pdbx_description
1 polymer ?
#
loop_
_entity_poly.entity_id
_entity_poly.type
_entity_poly.pdbx_seq_one_letter_code
_entity_poly.pdbx_strand_id
1 'polypeptide(L)'
;MSKEEGTESNTSSRESTPASDTQPNTSKSGSAKKANKVSKPRLTASQKNFNHKDAENKRRTAIRERFTELSQLVPGALGHERSEQIMLGKTTEFLRSMILEQRRLEEQAQKQGIAIEDGERLREDDFGGPKWRARNMEQYEAGKQKKEAGDSQQANYQGEDEND
;
A
#
# COMPACT_ATOMS: atom_id res chain seq x y z
N MET A 1 51.90 -20.65 -1.01
CA MET A 1 50.84 -20.79 0.00
C MET A 1 49.79 -19.73 -0.32
N SER A 2 48.83 -19.95 -1.24
CA SER A 2 47.62 -20.80 -1.13
C SER A 2 46.71 -20.26 -0.02
N LYS A 3 45.50 -19.74 -0.24
CA LYS A 3 44.49 -19.95 -1.30
C LYS A 3 43.50 -18.77 -1.36
N GLU A 4 43.07 -18.46 -2.58
CA GLU A 4 41.79 -17.81 -2.90
C GLU A 4 40.62 -18.72 -2.52
N GLU A 5 39.44 -18.16 -2.24
CA GLU A 5 38.17 -18.69 -2.78
C GLU A 5 37.03 -17.69 -2.56
N GLY A 6 36.46 -17.22 -3.67
CA GLY A 6 35.17 -16.54 -3.69
C GLY A 6 34.02 -17.53 -3.71
N THR A 7 32.82 -17.07 -3.37
CA THR A 7 31.59 -17.71 -3.86
C THR A 7 30.44 -16.70 -3.86
N GLU A 8 30.02 -16.38 -5.08
CA GLU A 8 28.77 -15.74 -5.44
C GLU A 8 27.60 -16.70 -5.17
N SER A 9 26.41 -16.20 -4.86
CA SER A 9 25.18 -16.69 -5.50
C SER A 9 23.89 -15.99 -5.02
N ASN A 10 23.07 -15.73 -6.04
CA ASN A 10 21.61 -15.80 -6.06
C ASN A 10 20.78 -14.69 -5.43
N THR A 11 20.61 -13.64 -6.24
CA THR A 11 19.33 -12.97 -6.45
C THR A 11 18.31 -13.95 -7.03
N SER A 12 17.23 -14.26 -6.30
CA SER A 12 16.05 -14.92 -6.88
C SER A 12 14.79 -14.18 -6.45
N SER A 13 14.20 -13.53 -7.43
CA SER A 13 12.86 -12.96 -7.45
C SER A 13 11.80 -13.97 -6.99
N ARG A 14 10.83 -13.54 -6.17
CA ARG A 14 9.54 -14.24 -6.04
C ARG A 14 8.42 -13.28 -5.67
N GLU A 15 7.92 -12.67 -6.73
CA GLU A 15 6.51 -12.50 -7.10
C GLU A 15 5.44 -13.15 -6.18
N SER A 16 4.45 -12.32 -5.85
CA SER A 16 3.02 -12.61 -5.68
C SER A 16 2.41 -13.23 -4.39
N THR A 17 1.57 -12.39 -3.76
CA THR A 17 0.23 -12.62 -3.16
C THR A 17 0.06 -13.15 -1.73
N PRO A 18 -0.69 -12.44 -0.85
CA PRO A 18 -1.19 -12.92 0.43
C PRO A 18 -2.69 -13.24 0.38
N ALA A 19 -3.15 -14.36 0.98
CA ALA A 19 -4.53 -14.51 1.44
C ALA A 19 -4.71 -15.75 2.34
N SER A 20 -5.60 -15.56 3.32
CA SER A 20 -6.33 -16.54 4.13
C SER A 20 -5.66 -17.16 5.35
N ASP A 21 -5.96 -16.50 6.48
CA ASP A 21 -6.18 -17.12 7.78
C ASP A 21 -7.12 -18.32 7.67
N THR A 22 -6.70 -19.47 8.20
CA THR A 22 -7.62 -20.54 8.63
C THR A 22 -6.96 -21.31 9.78
N GLN A 23 -7.57 -21.25 10.97
CA GLN A 23 -7.16 -22.00 12.16
C GLN A 23 -7.24 -23.51 11.92
N PRO A 24 -6.29 -24.34 12.39
CA PRO A 24 -6.47 -25.79 12.41
C PRO A 24 -6.89 -26.25 13.81
N ASN A 25 -8.12 -26.78 13.86
CA ASN A 25 -8.69 -27.52 14.97
C ASN A 25 -7.95 -28.87 15.15
N THR A 26 -7.78 -29.28 16.40
CA THR A 26 -7.02 -30.47 16.83
C THR A 26 -7.82 -31.76 16.62
N SER A 27 -7.24 -32.79 15.99
CA SER A 27 -7.29 -34.18 16.48
C SER A 27 -6.57 -35.21 15.58
N LYS A 28 -5.50 -35.75 16.15
CA LYS A 28 -5.09 -37.18 16.22
C LYS A 28 -5.05 -38.08 14.97
N SER A 29 -3.82 -38.56 14.76
CA SER A 29 -3.39 -39.96 14.56
C SER A 29 -2.97 -40.37 13.14
N GLY A 30 -1.71 -40.83 13.01
CA GLY A 30 -1.18 -41.38 11.76
C GLY A 30 0.34 -41.26 11.60
N SER A 31 1.09 -42.05 12.37
CA SER A 31 2.36 -42.72 12.01
C SER A 31 3.53 -41.93 11.37
N ALA A 32 4.51 -41.62 12.21
CA ALA A 32 5.91 -42.03 12.07
C ALA A 32 6.66 -41.81 10.73
N LYS A 33 7.07 -40.57 10.46
CA LYS A 33 8.42 -40.24 9.93
C LYS A 33 8.98 -39.07 10.73
N LYS A 34 9.74 -39.40 11.79
CA LYS A 34 10.31 -38.50 12.80
C LYS A 34 11.46 -37.64 12.22
N ALA A 35 11.39 -36.35 12.55
CA ALA A 35 12.49 -35.51 12.99
C ALA A 35 13.63 -35.19 12.01
N ASN A 36 13.38 -34.24 11.09
CA ASN A 36 14.39 -33.26 10.67
C ASN A 36 13.77 -31.97 10.09
N LYS A 37 12.58 -31.59 10.57
CA LYS A 37 12.10 -30.20 10.41
C LYS A 37 12.77 -29.38 11.49
N VAL A 38 14.01 -28.95 11.22
CA VAL A 38 14.68 -27.87 11.95
C VAL A 38 13.68 -26.73 12.02
N SER A 39 13.03 -26.58 13.18
CA SER A 39 12.12 -25.48 13.44
C SER A 39 12.94 -24.22 13.28
N LYS A 40 12.67 -23.44 12.23
CA LYS A 40 13.36 -22.18 11.94
C LYS A 40 13.51 -21.41 13.26
N PRO A 41 14.74 -21.02 13.66
CA PRO A 41 14.97 -20.42 14.96
C PRO A 41 14.07 -19.18 15.12
N ARG A 42 13.42 -19.05 16.29
CA ARG A 42 12.63 -17.85 16.61
C ARG A 42 13.57 -16.64 16.57
N LEU A 43 13.21 -15.61 15.79
CA LEU A 43 14.00 -14.39 15.66
C LEU A 43 14.25 -13.75 17.03
N THR A 44 15.51 -13.43 17.34
CA THR A 44 15.89 -12.69 18.56
C THR A 44 15.32 -11.27 18.53
N ALA A 45 15.22 -10.60 19.68
CA ALA A 45 14.76 -9.19 19.72
C ALA A 45 15.62 -8.28 18.83
N SER A 46 16.94 -8.49 18.82
CA SER A 46 17.89 -7.78 17.94
C SER A 46 17.58 -8.04 16.45
N GLN A 47 17.36 -9.30 16.07
CA GLN A 47 17.02 -9.65 14.69
C GLN A 47 15.68 -9.05 14.24
N LYS A 48 14.67 -9.04 15.12
CA LYS A 48 13.38 -8.40 14.83
C LYS A 48 13.54 -6.89 14.59
N ASN A 49 14.32 -6.21 15.42
CA ASN A 49 14.60 -4.78 15.25
C ASN A 49 15.35 -4.51 13.93
N PHE A 50 16.35 -5.32 13.61
CA PHE A 50 17.07 -5.23 12.34
C PHE A 50 16.12 -5.45 11.14
N ASN A 51 15.35 -6.53 11.14
CA ASN A 51 14.39 -6.83 10.08
C ASN A 51 13.31 -5.74 9.94
N HIS A 52 12.85 -5.15 11.06
CA HIS A 52 11.88 -4.06 11.03
C HIS A 52 12.46 -2.82 10.36
N LYS A 53 13.69 -2.41 10.73
CA LYS A 53 14.39 -1.29 10.10
C LYS A 53 14.65 -1.54 8.62
N ASP A 54 15.07 -2.75 8.26
CA ASP A 54 15.33 -3.13 6.87
C ASP A 54 14.03 -3.12 6.03
N ALA A 55 12.97 -3.76 6.52
CA ALA A 55 11.68 -3.80 5.84
C ALA A 55 11.09 -2.39 5.67
N GLU A 56 11.20 -1.53 6.67
CA GLU A 56 10.73 -0.14 6.59
C GLU A 56 11.60 0.69 5.64
N ASN A 57 12.93 0.50 5.66
CA ASN A 57 13.81 1.17 4.70
C ASN A 57 13.49 0.77 3.26
N LYS A 58 13.29 -0.53 3.01
CA LYS A 58 12.85 -1.06 1.72
C LYS A 58 11.50 -0.46 1.29
N ARG A 59 10.53 -0.40 2.19
CA ARG A 59 9.23 0.24 1.94
C ARG A 59 9.40 1.72 1.56
N ARG A 60 10.23 2.46 2.29
CA ARG A 60 10.49 3.89 2.01
C ARG A 60 11.21 4.10 0.69
N THR A 61 12.20 3.28 0.36
CA THR A 61 12.92 3.35 -0.92
C THR A 61 11.97 3.08 -2.08
N ALA A 62 11.13 2.05 -2.01
CA ALA A 62 10.15 1.75 -3.04
C ALA A 62 9.12 2.89 -3.23
N ILE A 63 8.75 3.60 -2.15
CA ILE A 63 7.91 4.80 -2.27
C ILE A 63 8.68 5.91 -3.01
N ARG A 64 9.92 6.20 -2.64
CA ARG A 64 10.72 7.26 -3.30
C ARG A 64 10.94 6.99 -4.78
N GLU A 65 11.27 5.75 -5.16
CA GLU A 65 11.42 5.33 -6.55
C GLU A 65 10.16 5.64 -7.37
N ARG A 66 8.97 5.33 -6.83
CA ARG A 66 7.69 5.68 -7.47
C ARG A 66 7.46 7.18 -7.59
N PHE A 67 7.89 7.99 -6.63
CA PHE A 67 7.82 9.45 -6.73
C PHE A 67 8.75 9.99 -7.82
N THR A 68 9.94 9.41 -7.97
CA THR A 68 10.86 9.74 -9.05
C THR A 68 10.27 9.34 -10.42
N GLU A 69 9.69 8.16 -10.56
CA GLU A 69 8.96 7.73 -11.77
C GLU A 69 7.82 8.70 -12.11
N LEU A 70 6.99 9.06 -11.13
CA LEU A 70 5.90 10.03 -11.32
C LEU A 70 6.40 11.40 -11.78
N SER A 71 7.54 11.85 -11.27
CA SER A 71 8.12 13.15 -11.65
C SER A 71 8.52 13.22 -13.13
N GLN A 72 8.83 12.08 -13.76
CA GLN A 72 9.18 11.98 -15.17
C GLN A 72 7.94 11.95 -16.07
N LEU A 73 6.82 11.40 -15.58
CA LEU A 73 5.56 11.30 -16.32
C LEU A 73 4.76 12.60 -16.30
N VAL A 74 4.78 13.33 -15.18
CA VAL A 74 3.95 14.52 -14.98
C VAL A 74 4.69 15.78 -15.45
N PRO A 75 4.18 16.49 -16.47
CA PRO A 75 4.79 17.73 -16.94
C PRO A 75 4.95 18.75 -15.82
N GLY A 76 6.17 19.28 -15.67
CA GLY A 76 6.48 20.26 -14.63
C GLY A 76 6.65 19.69 -13.21
N ALA A 77 6.60 18.37 -13.01
CA ALA A 77 6.86 17.73 -11.72
C ALA A 77 8.34 17.36 -11.48
N LEU A 78 9.20 17.48 -12.50
CA LEU A 78 10.64 17.24 -12.38
C LEU A 78 11.25 18.07 -11.25
N GLY A 79 12.00 17.40 -10.37
CA GLY A 79 12.63 18.02 -9.19
C GLY A 79 11.72 18.19 -7.97
N HIS A 80 10.43 17.86 -8.06
CA HIS A 80 9.49 17.91 -6.93
C HIS A 80 9.28 16.56 -6.23
N GLU A 81 10.10 15.55 -6.55
CA GLU A 81 10.03 14.20 -5.95
C GLU A 81 10.16 14.18 -4.42
N ARG A 82 10.77 15.22 -3.82
CA ARG A 82 10.92 15.35 -2.37
C ARG A 82 9.74 16.02 -1.66
N SER A 83 8.86 16.72 -2.39
CA SER A 83 7.71 17.42 -1.82
C SER A 83 6.44 16.67 -2.18
N GLU A 84 5.99 15.80 -1.27
CA GLU A 84 4.87 14.89 -1.54
C GLU A 84 3.59 15.66 -1.93
N GLN A 85 3.28 16.73 -1.20
CA GLN A 85 2.12 17.56 -1.46
C GLN A 85 2.15 18.21 -2.85
N ILE A 86 3.31 18.75 -3.27
CA ILE A 86 3.45 19.40 -4.58
C ILE A 86 3.37 18.36 -5.70
N MET A 87 4.06 17.22 -5.55
CA MET A 87 4.05 16.14 -6.56
C MET A 87 2.63 15.62 -6.78
N LEU A 88 1.93 15.29 -5.70
CA LEU A 88 0.55 14.78 -5.78
C LEU A 88 -0.40 15.86 -6.32
N GLY A 89 -0.25 17.12 -5.90
CA GLY A 89 -1.03 18.24 -6.44
C GLY A 89 -0.91 18.35 -7.96
N LYS A 90 0.33 18.45 -8.48
CA LYS A 90 0.62 18.51 -9.92
C LYS A 90 0.12 17.28 -10.67
N THR A 91 0.26 16.10 -10.07
CA THR A 91 -0.25 14.85 -10.65
C THR A 91 -1.76 14.89 -10.80
N THR A 92 -2.50 15.34 -9.77
CA THR A 92 -3.96 15.45 -9.88
C THR A 92 -4.41 16.49 -10.90
N GLU A 93 -3.69 17.61 -11.03
CA GLU A 93 -3.94 18.62 -12.06
C GLU A 93 -3.73 18.06 -13.47
N PHE A 94 -2.64 17.33 -13.67
CA PHE A 94 -2.33 16.67 -14.93
C PHE A 94 -3.37 15.59 -15.30
N LEU A 95 -3.80 14.77 -14.34
CA LEU A 95 -4.87 13.82 -14.58
C LEU A 95 -6.17 14.51 -15.00
N ARG A 96 -6.54 15.63 -14.34
CA ARG A 96 -7.70 16.43 -14.74
C ARG A 96 -7.58 16.97 -16.17
N SER A 97 -6.40 17.45 -16.58
CA SER A 97 -6.21 17.96 -17.95
C SER A 97 -6.25 16.83 -18.99
N MET A 98 -5.69 15.66 -18.70
CA MET A 98 -5.77 14.49 -19.58
C MET A 98 -7.22 14.01 -19.78
N ILE A 99 -8.03 14.00 -18.72
CA ILE A 99 -9.45 13.67 -18.80
C ILE A 99 -10.21 14.65 -19.69
N LEU A 100 -9.96 15.96 -19.54
CA LEU A 100 -10.60 16.98 -20.37
C LEU A 100 -10.17 16.88 -21.84
N GLU A 101 -8.89 16.60 -22.09
CA GLU A 101 -8.39 16.41 -23.44
C GLU A 101 -8.99 15.14 -24.08
N GLN A 102 -9.11 14.04 -23.33
CA GLN A 102 -9.79 12.85 -23.80
C GLN A 102 -11.24 13.17 -24.23
N ARG A 103 -12.01 13.88 -23.40
CA ARG A 103 -13.38 14.30 -23.77
C ARG A 103 -13.43 15.14 -25.03
N ARG A 104 -12.49 16.08 -25.17
CA ARG A 104 -12.37 16.93 -26.36
C ARG A 104 -12.07 16.09 -27.61
N LEU A 105 -11.18 15.10 -27.50
CA LEU A 105 -10.85 14.18 -28.59
C LEU A 105 -12.04 13.29 -28.94
N GLU A 106 -12.78 12.79 -27.95
CA GLU A 106 -14.01 12.03 -28.16
C GLU A 106 -15.06 12.85 -28.92
N GLU A 107 -15.28 14.11 -28.54
CA GLU A 107 -16.19 15.01 -29.27
C GLU A 107 -15.73 15.28 -30.71
N GLN A 108 -14.43 15.39 -30.95
CA GLN A 108 -13.88 15.56 -32.30
C GLN A 108 -14.06 14.30 -33.15
N ALA A 109 -13.76 13.14 -32.59
CA ALA A 109 -13.97 11.85 -33.24
C ALA A 109 -15.45 11.64 -33.61
N GLN A 110 -16.36 11.97 -32.69
CA GLN A 110 -17.81 11.91 -32.93
C GLN A 110 -18.23 12.85 -34.07
N LYS A 111 -17.67 14.07 -34.14
CA LYS A 111 -17.92 15.01 -35.27
C LYS A 111 -17.38 14.51 -36.60
N GLN A 112 -16.29 13.73 -36.58
CA GLN A 112 -15.71 13.11 -37.77
C GLN A 112 -16.39 11.79 -38.15
N GLY A 113 -17.37 11.33 -37.37
CA GLY A 113 -18.07 10.06 -37.61
C GLY A 113 -17.24 8.82 -37.25
N ILE A 114 -16.18 8.97 -36.46
CA ILE A 114 -15.39 7.86 -35.94
C ILE A 114 -16.14 7.28 -34.73
N ALA A 115 -16.53 6.01 -34.83
CA ALA A 115 -17.18 5.32 -33.71
C ALA A 115 -16.14 5.04 -32.61
N ILE A 116 -16.43 5.50 -31.40
CA ILE A 116 -15.70 5.15 -30.17
C ILE A 116 -16.54 4.11 -29.44
N GLU A 117 -15.91 3.00 -29.03
CA GLU A 117 -16.59 1.96 -28.27
C GLU A 117 -16.97 2.51 -26.87
N ASP A 118 -18.22 2.32 -26.45
CA ASP A 118 -18.72 2.86 -25.17
C ASP A 118 -17.92 2.37 -23.95
N GLY A 119 -17.23 1.22 -24.06
CA GLY A 119 -16.35 0.70 -23.03
C GLY A 119 -15.04 1.48 -22.85
N GLU A 120 -14.60 2.21 -23.88
CA GLU A 120 -13.42 3.08 -23.83
C GLU A 120 -13.76 4.51 -23.40
N ARG A 121 -15.06 4.84 -23.37
CA ARG A 121 -15.53 6.17 -23.03
C ARG A 121 -15.36 6.45 -21.55
N LEU A 122 -14.73 7.58 -21.24
CA LEU A 122 -14.44 7.94 -19.87
C LEU A 122 -15.70 8.44 -19.15
N ARG A 123 -16.17 7.71 -18.12
CA ARG A 123 -17.36 8.11 -17.38
C ARG A 123 -16.97 9.01 -16.21
N GLU A 124 -17.88 9.90 -15.84
CA GLU A 124 -17.72 10.78 -14.66
C GLU A 124 -17.54 9.98 -13.36
N ASP A 125 -18.14 8.79 -13.29
CA ASP A 125 -18.08 7.92 -12.12
C ASP A 125 -16.68 7.29 -11.92
N ASP A 126 -15.82 7.26 -12.95
CA ASP A 126 -14.52 6.59 -12.91
C ASP A 126 -13.45 7.40 -12.13
N PHE A 127 -13.64 8.71 -11.93
CA PHE A 127 -12.61 9.63 -11.38
C PHE A 127 -12.94 10.28 -10.06
N GLY A 128 -13.78 9.66 -9.24
CA GLY A 128 -14.10 10.27 -7.95
C GLY A 128 -15.33 11.19 -7.99
N GLY A 129 -16.21 11.02 -8.98
CA GLY A 129 -17.45 11.79 -9.12
C GLY A 129 -18.35 11.75 -7.88
N PRO A 130 -19.52 12.41 -7.87
CA PRO A 130 -20.36 12.57 -6.68
C PRO A 130 -20.74 11.29 -5.94
N LYS A 131 -20.68 10.13 -6.63
CA LYS A 131 -20.97 8.80 -6.10
C LYS A 131 -19.74 8.06 -5.55
N TRP A 132 -18.53 8.58 -5.75
CA TRP A 132 -17.33 7.91 -5.29
C TRP A 132 -17.33 7.84 -3.78
N ARG A 133 -17.20 6.61 -3.28
CA ARG A 133 -17.04 6.32 -1.87
C ARG A 133 -15.74 5.58 -1.69
N ALA A 134 -14.89 6.11 -0.83
CA ALA A 134 -13.72 5.38 -0.41
C ALA A 134 -14.17 4.07 0.26
N ARG A 135 -13.78 2.94 -0.34
CA ARG A 135 -14.24 1.59 0.02
C ARG A 135 -14.06 1.23 1.50
N ASN A 136 -13.17 1.94 2.20
CA ASN A 136 -12.79 1.68 3.58
C ASN A 136 -12.98 2.89 4.52
N MET A 137 -13.55 4.02 4.07
CA MET A 137 -13.68 5.21 4.93
C MET A 137 -14.65 4.98 6.09
N GLU A 138 -15.76 4.29 5.84
CA GLU A 138 -16.73 3.97 6.89
C GLU A 138 -16.12 3.10 8.00
N GLN A 139 -15.27 2.15 7.63
CA GLN A 139 -14.54 1.31 8.60
C GLN A 139 -13.51 2.13 9.39
N TYR A 140 -12.81 3.05 8.73
CA TYR A 140 -11.88 3.97 9.37
C TYR A 140 -12.59 4.88 10.38
N GLU A 141 -13.71 5.48 9.98
CA GLU A 141 -14.53 6.36 10.83
C GLU A 141 -15.13 5.59 12.01
N ALA A 142 -15.67 4.39 11.79
CA ALA A 142 -16.19 3.54 12.85
C ALA A 142 -15.09 3.10 13.85
N GLY A 143 -13.89 2.78 13.35
CA GLY A 143 -12.72 2.48 14.18
C GLY A 143 -12.26 3.69 15.00
N LYS A 144 -12.28 4.88 14.39
CA LYS A 144 -11.95 6.14 15.05
C LYS A 144 -12.94 6.45 16.17
N GLN A 145 -14.24 6.34 15.91
CA GLN A 145 -15.29 6.55 16.93
C GLN A 145 -15.18 5.56 18.10
N LYS A 146 -14.89 4.28 17.84
CA LYS A 146 -14.64 3.30 18.92
C LYS A 146 -13.43 3.65 19.77
N LYS A 147 -12.37 4.17 19.15
CA LYS A 147 -11.17 4.60 19.87
C LYS A 147 -11.45 5.85 20.72
N GLU A 148 -12.14 6.84 20.17
CA GLU A 148 -12.58 8.05 20.88
C GLU A 148 -13.57 7.73 22.03
N ALA A 149 -14.45 6.74 21.85
CA ALA A 149 -15.36 6.26 22.89
C ALA A 149 -14.64 5.48 24.00
N GLY A 150 -13.58 4.72 23.67
CA GLY A 150 -12.75 4.03 24.65
C GLY A 150 -11.89 4.99 25.48
N ASP A 151 -11.36 6.05 24.86
CA ASP A 151 -10.55 7.07 25.53
C ASP A 151 -11.40 7.92 26.49
N SER A 152 -12.65 8.22 26.11
CA SER A 152 -13.59 8.94 26.97
C SER A 152 -14.11 8.11 28.16
N GLN A 153 -14.20 6.78 28.04
CA GLN A 153 -14.50 5.90 29.19
C GLN A 153 -13.32 5.75 30.16
N GLN A 154 -12.07 5.85 29.66
CA GLN A 154 -10.88 5.74 30.50
C GLN A 154 -10.58 7.06 31.24
N ALA A 155 -10.86 8.21 30.62
CA ALA A 155 -10.79 9.52 31.25
C ALA A 155 -11.80 9.70 32.40
N ASN A 156 -12.96 9.05 32.32
CA ASN A 156 -14.01 9.14 33.34
C ASN A 156 -13.76 8.23 34.57
N TYR A 157 -12.68 7.42 34.57
CA TYR A 157 -12.31 6.52 35.67
C TYR A 157 -11.11 7.03 36.50
N GLN A 158 -10.48 8.15 36.12
CA GLN A 158 -9.33 8.73 36.84
C GLN A 158 -9.69 9.96 37.69
N GLY A 159 -10.99 10.27 37.87
CA GLY A 159 -11.45 11.49 38.52
C GLY A 159 -11.93 11.37 39.97
N GLU A 160 -11.87 10.20 40.62
CA GLU A 160 -12.56 9.96 41.90
C GLU A 160 -11.64 9.63 43.11
N ASP A 161 -10.31 9.63 42.96
CA ASP A 161 -9.37 9.26 44.05
C ASP A 161 -8.52 10.45 44.56
N GLU A 162 -9.12 11.57 44.96
CA GLU A 162 -8.46 12.60 45.79
C GLU A 162 -9.46 13.28 46.74
N ASN A 163 -9.62 12.75 47.95
CA ASN A 163 -10.02 13.49 49.16
C ASN A 163 -9.70 12.65 50.40
N ASP A 164 -8.69 13.10 51.14
CA ASP A 164 -8.27 12.64 52.48
C ASP A 164 -8.71 13.71 53.50
#